data_AF-A0A410NWG3-F1
#
_entry.id   AF-A0A410NWG3-F1
#
_cell.length_a   1.000
_cell.length_b   1.000
_cell.length_c   1.000
_cell.angle_alpha   90.00
_cell.angle_beta   90.00
_cell.angle_gamma   90.00
#
_symmetry.space_group_name_H-M   'P 1'
#
loop_
_entity.id
_entity.type
_entity.pdbx_description
1 polymer ?
#
loop_
_entity_poly.entity_id
_entity_poly.type
_entity_poly.pdbx_seq_one_letter_code
_entity_poly.pdbx_strand_id
1 'polypeptide(L)'
;MATSLQAKPAFADTIQDYLVQQVCVDASDTPTAADPTTCPGTARKLRIGEHLPYHKWDMPTQSSLAQISDSYPIADLYGRTRVVSSFFFTRAGTVPYFAPGAPVGPQEGDSAYDIMGTDGNYASILGTYDQGAGWQPFWQNAQCSLSDSWIIAPKNLPTPFGQGQASSTLTASFPQCPTVDRFSTSLTRWNSYPDYLYQSGKRLDTIKSWHFSQNSTNSDAIEVFMYTKEYGKTKWEAWQASSVVSGPNPVAVQRCGVGTNNGVANFGNTTYYLVDCHDWTFIFPAENGGWNPAQFHIDPLYNSVNLLKNTHMQCTDAGGRARPCGTSGNTCRTIAPWNRLGDLNWAYNQTPQAPRQSSNCSLLFSIPTQPSGQSVYQDTQGALPVGSNFTYGVALRAPLSTGGTHPATVAIHQIDASGTVLSTHSVNVDAQKRYRIFKGDFIRNPAAARFRFEIYVGADNTEYEMTDAWVAPTP
;
A
#
# COMPACT_ATOMS: atom_id res chain seq x y z
N MET A 1 10.40 7.49 -48.99
CA MET A 1 9.97 7.93 -47.64
C MET A 1 10.60 6.97 -46.66
N ALA A 2 11.61 7.42 -45.92
CA ALA A 2 12.31 6.60 -44.94
C ALA A 2 11.48 6.59 -43.64
N THR A 3 11.02 5.41 -43.23
CA THR A 3 10.45 5.18 -41.91
C THR A 3 11.57 5.31 -40.87
N SER A 4 11.56 6.41 -40.11
CA SER A 4 12.41 6.52 -38.93
C SER A 4 11.93 5.49 -37.91
N LEU A 5 12.69 4.40 -37.77
CA LEU A 5 12.63 3.56 -36.58
C LEU A 5 12.99 4.45 -35.38
N GLN A 6 11.97 4.93 -34.66
CA GLN A 6 12.16 5.56 -33.36
C GLN A 6 12.91 4.56 -32.48
N ALA A 7 14.14 4.90 -32.11
CA ALA A 7 14.92 4.12 -31.18
C ALA A 7 14.16 4.08 -29.84
N LYS A 8 13.70 2.88 -29.44
CA LYS A 8 13.29 2.64 -28.06
C LYS A 8 14.47 3.04 -27.16
N PRO A 9 14.26 3.73 -26.03
CA PRO A 9 15.35 4.12 -25.13
C PRO A 9 16.24 2.91 -24.80
N ALA A 10 17.54 3.15 -24.62
CA ALA A 10 18.44 2.18 -24.03
C ALA A 10 18.03 1.95 -22.57
N PHE A 11 17.13 1.00 -22.35
CA PHE A 11 16.76 0.53 -21.02
C PHE A 11 17.98 -0.10 -20.37
N ALA A 12 18.21 0.19 -19.10
CA ALA A 12 19.14 -0.62 -18.32
C ALA A 12 18.40 -1.93 -18.07
N ASP A 13 18.88 -3.06 -18.58
CA ASP A 13 18.23 -4.38 -18.39
C ASP A 13 18.30 -4.83 -16.93
N THR A 14 17.54 -4.13 -16.08
CA THR A 14 17.40 -4.29 -14.65
C THR A 14 15.91 -4.43 -14.35
N ILE A 15 15.59 -5.12 -13.26
CA ILE A 15 14.19 -5.33 -12.88
C ILE A 15 13.48 -4.01 -12.54
N GLN A 16 14.21 -2.97 -12.14
CA GLN A 16 13.64 -1.66 -11.82
C GLN A 16 12.87 -1.09 -13.02
N ASP A 17 13.33 -1.37 -14.24
CA ASP A 17 12.67 -0.99 -15.48
C ASP A 17 11.38 -1.80 -15.74
N TYR A 18 11.03 -2.77 -14.93
CA TYR A 18 9.75 -3.50 -15.00
C TYR A 18 8.83 -3.15 -13.82
N LEU A 19 9.29 -2.41 -12.82
CA LEU A 19 8.47 -2.04 -11.65
C LEU A 19 7.67 -0.76 -11.90
N VAL A 20 8.27 0.25 -12.54
CA VAL A 20 7.65 1.57 -12.77
C VAL A 20 6.97 1.63 -14.13
N GLN A 21 5.78 2.22 -14.22
CA GLN A 21 5.11 2.45 -15.51
C GLN A 21 5.82 3.52 -16.35
N GLN A 22 5.68 3.42 -17.66
CA GLN A 22 6.19 4.41 -18.60
C GLN A 22 5.18 5.52 -18.87
N VAL A 23 5.67 6.61 -19.46
CA VAL A 23 4.87 7.68 -20.02
C VAL A 23 5.41 8.02 -21.39
N CYS A 24 4.53 8.36 -22.33
CA CYS A 24 4.93 9.04 -23.55
C CYS A 24 5.21 10.51 -23.23
N VAL A 25 6.23 11.09 -23.85
CA VAL A 25 6.56 12.51 -23.67
C VAL A 25 6.44 13.31 -24.96
N ASP A 26 6.10 14.58 -24.81
CA ASP A 26 6.13 15.56 -25.88
C ASP A 26 7.57 16.08 -26.16
N ALA A 27 7.70 17.04 -27.08
CA ALA A 27 8.99 17.62 -27.44
C ALA A 27 9.67 18.41 -26.29
N SER A 28 8.93 18.74 -25.24
CA SER A 28 9.43 19.44 -24.05
C SER A 28 9.69 18.48 -22.88
N ASP A 29 9.66 17.16 -23.13
CA ASP A 29 9.80 16.11 -22.11
C ASP A 29 8.67 16.08 -21.06
N THR A 30 7.51 16.62 -21.42
CA THR A 30 6.31 16.62 -20.57
C THR A 30 5.54 15.30 -20.75
N PRO A 31 5.18 14.58 -19.67
CA PRO A 31 4.34 13.39 -19.76
C PRO A 31 2.99 13.66 -20.44
N THR A 32 2.56 12.72 -21.28
CA THR A 32 1.28 12.75 -22.00
C THR A 32 0.47 11.50 -21.68
N ALA A 33 -0.84 11.56 -21.91
CA ALA A 33 -1.76 10.45 -21.66
C ALA A 33 -1.75 9.35 -22.75
N ALA A 34 -0.87 9.46 -23.75
CA ALA A 34 -0.76 8.48 -24.82
C ALA A 34 -0.25 7.13 -24.27
N ASP A 35 -0.65 6.05 -24.93
CA ASP A 35 -0.29 4.70 -24.53
C ASP A 35 1.21 4.43 -24.74
N PRO A 36 1.98 4.01 -23.71
CA PRO A 36 3.41 3.73 -23.84
C PRO A 36 3.75 2.64 -24.86
N THR A 37 2.79 1.80 -25.25
CA THR A 37 2.98 0.78 -26.29
C THR A 37 2.99 1.35 -27.72
N THR A 38 2.44 2.54 -27.92
CA THR A 38 2.27 3.17 -29.24
C THR A 38 2.60 4.67 -29.21
N CYS A 39 3.54 5.09 -28.37
CA CYS A 39 3.89 6.50 -28.20
C CYS A 39 4.10 7.21 -29.56
N PRO A 40 3.42 8.34 -29.79
CA PRO A 40 3.70 9.18 -30.95
C PRO A 40 5.14 9.75 -30.91
N GLY A 41 5.64 9.99 -29.70
CA GLY A 41 6.98 10.49 -29.41
C GLY A 41 7.88 9.43 -28.76
N THR A 42 8.68 9.87 -27.78
CA THR A 42 9.54 8.97 -27.00
C THR A 42 8.80 8.49 -25.75
N ALA A 43 9.06 7.26 -25.33
CA ALA A 43 8.62 6.75 -24.04
C ALA A 43 9.77 6.86 -23.02
N ARG A 44 9.45 7.12 -21.75
CA ARG A 44 10.41 6.97 -20.65
C ARG A 44 9.70 6.54 -19.38
N LYS A 45 10.47 6.17 -18.35
CA LYS A 45 9.90 5.95 -17.02
C LYS A 45 9.32 7.22 -16.44
N LEU A 46 8.19 7.08 -15.75
CA LEU A 46 7.67 8.10 -14.86
C LEU A 46 8.73 8.43 -13.81
N ARG A 47 8.96 9.71 -13.54
CA ARG A 47 9.92 10.17 -12.53
C ARG A 47 9.23 10.39 -11.19
N ILE A 48 10.03 10.36 -10.13
CA ILE A 48 9.55 10.66 -8.77
C ILE A 48 8.95 12.07 -8.76
N GLY A 49 7.74 12.20 -8.22
CA GLY A 49 7.02 13.47 -8.10
C GLY A 49 6.27 13.93 -9.36
N GLU A 50 6.43 13.25 -10.50
CA GLU A 50 5.61 13.55 -11.69
C GLU A 50 4.16 13.11 -11.48
N HIS A 51 3.23 13.91 -12.01
CA HIS A 51 1.83 13.50 -12.09
C HIS A 51 1.66 12.33 -13.04
N LEU A 52 0.75 11.42 -12.71
CA LEU A 52 0.33 10.32 -13.56
C LEU A 52 -0.58 10.86 -14.67
N PRO A 53 -0.15 10.81 -15.96
CA PRO A 53 -0.95 11.35 -17.07
C PRO A 53 -2.05 10.38 -17.55
N TYR A 54 -1.98 9.12 -17.13
CA TYR A 54 -2.99 8.10 -17.39
C TYR A 54 -3.03 7.13 -16.21
N HIS A 55 -4.14 6.42 -16.10
CA HIS A 55 -4.35 5.35 -15.13
C HIS A 55 -4.48 4.00 -15.83
N LYS A 56 -3.99 2.94 -15.19
CA LYS A 56 -4.17 1.56 -15.66
C LYS A 56 -5.41 0.92 -15.04
N TRP A 57 -6.18 0.19 -15.83
CA TRP A 57 -7.50 -0.31 -15.47
C TRP A 57 -7.71 -1.75 -15.98
N ASP A 58 -8.49 -2.57 -15.25
CA ASP A 58 -8.58 -4.02 -15.46
C ASP A 58 -9.75 -4.54 -16.34
N MET A 59 -10.59 -3.63 -16.85
CA MET A 59 -11.74 -3.92 -17.72
C MET A 59 -11.75 -3.02 -18.96
N PRO A 60 -12.24 -3.50 -20.12
CA PRO A 60 -12.35 -2.67 -21.33
C PRO A 60 -13.39 -1.55 -21.21
N THR A 61 -14.35 -1.69 -20.28
CA THR A 61 -15.41 -0.72 -20.04
C THR A 61 -15.50 -0.40 -18.55
N GLN A 62 -15.93 0.82 -18.24
CA GLN A 62 -16.19 1.21 -16.85
C GLN A 62 -17.21 0.26 -16.21
N SER A 63 -16.87 -0.24 -15.03
CA SER A 63 -17.65 -1.19 -14.27
C SER A 63 -17.38 -0.92 -12.80
N SER A 64 -18.37 -1.12 -11.93
CA SER A 64 -18.20 -1.05 -10.48
C SER A 64 -17.44 -2.24 -9.89
N LEU A 65 -17.00 -3.18 -10.73
CA LEU A 65 -16.16 -4.32 -10.35
C LEU A 65 -14.71 -4.14 -10.79
N ALA A 66 -14.40 -3.01 -11.43
CA ALA A 66 -13.09 -2.75 -11.94
C ALA A 66 -12.15 -2.21 -10.88
N GLN A 67 -10.87 -2.37 -11.14
CA GLN A 67 -9.80 -1.90 -10.30
C GLN A 67 -8.79 -1.10 -11.12
N ILE A 68 -8.33 0.00 -10.53
CA ILE A 68 -7.19 0.76 -11.03
C ILE A 68 -5.95 0.33 -10.27
N SER A 69 -4.86 0.13 -10.99
CA SER A 69 -3.58 -0.16 -10.37
C SER A 69 -2.46 0.55 -11.09
N ASP A 70 -1.96 1.63 -10.50
CA ASP A 70 -0.84 2.41 -11.03
C ASP A 70 0.47 1.96 -10.41
N SER A 71 1.56 2.09 -11.16
CA SER A 71 2.90 1.71 -10.71
C SER A 71 3.85 2.88 -10.83
N TYR A 72 4.06 3.62 -9.73
CA TYR A 72 4.80 4.88 -9.73
C TYR A 72 5.94 4.90 -8.70
N PRO A 73 7.04 5.63 -8.97
CA PRO A 73 8.16 5.67 -8.07
C PRO A 73 7.97 6.75 -6.99
N ILE A 74 8.45 6.46 -5.80
CA ILE A 74 8.61 7.43 -4.70
C ILE A 74 10.06 7.37 -4.19
N ALA A 75 10.53 8.44 -3.57
CA ALA A 75 11.76 8.42 -2.80
C ALA A 75 11.47 7.99 -1.37
N ASP A 76 12.40 7.24 -0.76
CA ASP A 76 12.47 7.16 0.70
C ASP A 76 13.39 8.25 1.28
N LEU A 77 13.35 8.44 2.60
CA LEU A 77 14.16 9.42 3.33
C LEU A 77 15.69 9.22 3.15
N TYR A 78 16.13 8.05 2.68
CA TYR A 78 17.53 7.73 2.39
C TYR A 78 17.88 7.89 0.91
N GLY A 79 16.98 8.44 0.10
CA GLY A 79 17.16 8.65 -1.34
C GLY A 79 17.03 7.37 -2.18
N ARG A 80 16.58 6.25 -1.61
CA ARG A 80 16.31 5.02 -2.36
C ARG A 80 14.97 5.14 -3.08
N THR A 81 14.92 4.63 -4.30
CA THR A 81 13.65 4.51 -5.02
C THR A 81 12.82 3.35 -4.47
N ARG A 82 11.57 3.63 -4.16
CA ARG A 82 10.51 2.64 -3.97
C ARG A 82 9.51 2.74 -5.09
N VAL A 83 8.75 1.68 -5.32
CA VAL A 83 7.69 1.68 -6.32
C VAL A 83 6.40 1.25 -5.66
N VAL A 84 5.39 2.11 -5.72
CA VAL A 84 4.04 1.79 -5.25
C VAL A 84 3.30 1.13 -6.39
N SER A 85 2.67 -0.01 -6.14
CA SER A 85 1.57 -0.50 -6.97
C SER A 85 0.27 -0.28 -6.23
N SER A 86 -0.54 0.68 -6.66
CA SER A 86 -1.84 0.97 -6.03
C SER A 86 -2.89 -0.06 -6.42
N PHE A 87 -3.97 -0.13 -5.65
CA PHE A 87 -5.19 -0.88 -5.96
C PHE A 87 -6.39 -0.04 -5.52
N PHE A 88 -7.06 0.60 -6.47
CA PHE A 88 -8.26 1.38 -6.20
C PHE A 88 -9.49 0.60 -6.66
N PHE A 89 -10.39 0.32 -5.73
CA PHE A 89 -11.62 -0.42 -6.01
C PHE A 89 -12.73 0.56 -6.40
N THR A 90 -13.24 0.42 -7.62
CA THR A 90 -14.34 1.27 -8.10
C THR A 90 -15.67 0.86 -7.43
N ARG A 91 -16.64 1.79 -7.34
CA ARG A 91 -17.97 1.53 -6.79
C ARG A 91 -19.08 1.98 -7.74
N ALA A 92 -20.27 1.39 -7.57
CA ALA A 92 -21.44 1.73 -8.36
C ALA A 92 -21.80 3.22 -8.20
N GLY A 93 -21.92 3.93 -9.33
CA GLY A 93 -22.24 5.36 -9.37
C GLY A 93 -21.05 6.30 -9.19
N THR A 94 -19.82 5.78 -9.02
CA THR A 94 -18.61 6.60 -8.89
C THR A 94 -17.53 6.10 -9.84
N VAL A 95 -17.26 6.84 -10.92
CA VAL A 95 -15.94 6.77 -11.56
C VAL A 95 -14.96 7.36 -10.54
N PRO A 96 -13.84 6.70 -10.20
CA PRO A 96 -12.89 7.28 -9.25
C PRO A 96 -12.43 8.63 -9.82
N TYR A 97 -12.82 9.70 -9.13
CA TYR A 97 -12.59 11.05 -9.58
C TYR A 97 -11.18 11.46 -9.17
N PHE A 98 -10.21 11.27 -10.09
CA PHE A 98 -8.82 11.70 -9.91
C PHE A 98 -8.63 13.15 -10.40
N ALA A 99 -9.44 14.09 -9.93
CA ALA A 99 -9.26 15.48 -10.32
C ALA A 99 -8.09 16.13 -9.55
N PRO A 100 -7.30 16.99 -10.22
CA PRO A 100 -6.30 17.81 -9.56
C PRO A 100 -6.96 18.69 -8.50
N GLY A 101 -6.39 18.71 -7.30
CA GLY A 101 -6.89 19.54 -6.20
C GLY A 101 -8.05 18.93 -5.42
N ALA A 102 -8.49 17.70 -5.70
CA ALA A 102 -9.27 16.95 -4.73
C ALA A 102 -8.41 16.79 -3.45
N PRO A 103 -8.84 17.33 -2.29
CA PRO A 103 -8.02 17.37 -1.07
C PRO A 103 -7.81 15.98 -0.45
N VAL A 104 -8.52 14.98 -0.97
CA VAL A 104 -8.46 13.58 -0.58
C VAL A 104 -8.31 12.82 -1.89
N GLY A 105 -7.38 11.87 -1.97
CA GLY A 105 -7.44 10.86 -3.03
C GLY A 105 -8.81 10.16 -3.02
N PRO A 106 -9.12 9.24 -3.96
CA PRO A 106 -10.33 8.42 -3.86
C PRO A 106 -10.45 7.89 -2.43
N GLN A 107 -11.53 8.29 -1.75
CA GLN A 107 -11.71 8.23 -0.30
C GLN A 107 -11.04 6.99 0.29
N GLU A 108 -9.90 7.20 0.96
CA GLU A 108 -8.78 6.26 1.17
C GLU A 108 -9.11 4.99 1.98
N GLY A 109 -10.39 4.75 2.28
CA GLY A 109 -10.93 3.50 2.84
C GLY A 109 -11.26 2.41 1.83
N ASP A 110 -11.11 2.68 0.52
CA ASP A 110 -11.31 1.71 -0.57
C ASP A 110 -10.05 1.49 -1.42
N SER A 111 -8.88 1.73 -0.84
CA SER A 111 -7.59 1.59 -1.53
C SER A 111 -6.68 0.60 -0.83
N ALA A 112 -5.84 -0.06 -1.60
CA ALA A 112 -4.77 -0.96 -1.15
C ALA A 112 -3.50 -0.65 -1.94
N TYR A 113 -2.35 -1.14 -1.50
CA TYR A 113 -1.11 -1.04 -2.29
C TYR A 113 -0.09 -2.10 -1.92
N ASP A 114 0.76 -2.41 -2.88
CA ASP A 114 2.06 -3.05 -2.63
C ASP A 114 3.16 -1.99 -2.71
N ILE A 115 4.16 -2.10 -1.85
CA ILE A 115 5.40 -1.33 -1.98
C ILE A 115 6.54 -2.26 -2.39
N MET A 116 7.26 -1.89 -3.45
CA MET A 116 8.35 -2.67 -4.03
C MET A 116 9.67 -1.92 -3.95
N GLY A 117 10.76 -2.68 -3.89
CA GLY A 117 12.12 -2.14 -3.89
C GLY A 117 13.13 -3.13 -4.44
N THR A 118 14.36 -2.66 -4.60
CA THR A 118 15.52 -3.46 -5.06
C THR A 118 16.64 -3.47 -4.02
N ASP A 119 16.24 -3.60 -2.76
CA ASP A 119 17.11 -3.69 -1.60
C ASP A 119 17.69 -5.10 -1.49
N GLY A 120 18.98 -5.25 -1.74
CA GLY A 120 19.66 -6.55 -1.74
C GLY A 120 19.93 -7.05 -3.16
N ASN A 121 19.77 -8.36 -3.36
CA ASN A 121 20.07 -9.04 -4.63
C ASN A 121 18.86 -9.15 -5.56
N TYR A 122 17.65 -8.92 -5.06
CA TYR A 122 16.39 -9.10 -5.78
C TYR A 122 15.57 -7.81 -5.81
N ALA A 123 14.64 -7.72 -6.77
CA ALA A 123 13.42 -6.95 -6.52
C ALA A 123 12.50 -7.78 -5.63
N SER A 124 11.85 -7.11 -4.70
CA SER A 124 10.86 -7.73 -3.82
C SER A 124 9.71 -6.77 -3.52
N ILE A 125 8.57 -7.34 -3.18
CA ILE A 125 7.50 -6.62 -2.48
C ILE A 125 7.95 -6.52 -1.03
N LEU A 126 8.11 -5.31 -0.52
CA LEU A 126 8.56 -5.00 0.84
C LEU A 126 7.42 -5.13 1.84
N GLY A 127 6.20 -4.94 1.39
CA GLY A 127 4.99 -5.06 2.20
C GLY A 127 3.77 -4.64 1.40
N THR A 128 2.62 -4.87 2.00
CA THR A 128 1.33 -4.51 1.41
C THR A 128 0.46 -3.80 2.44
N TYR A 129 -0.55 -3.10 1.96
CA TYR A 129 -1.68 -2.63 2.74
C TYR A 129 -2.94 -3.03 2.00
N ASP A 130 -3.85 -3.75 2.65
CA ASP A 130 -5.16 -4.05 2.09
C ASP A 130 -6.31 -3.74 3.06
N GLN A 131 -7.49 -3.43 2.54
CA GLN A 131 -8.65 -3.06 3.37
C GLN A 131 -9.11 -4.17 4.31
N GLY A 132 -8.73 -5.41 4.00
CA GLY A 132 -9.08 -6.65 4.67
C GLY A 132 -8.00 -7.17 5.61
N ALA A 133 -6.74 -6.75 5.55
CA ALA A 133 -5.70 -7.10 6.52
C ALA A 133 -4.79 -5.93 6.96
N GLY A 134 -5.15 -4.68 6.63
CA GLY A 134 -4.44 -3.47 7.04
C GLY A 134 -2.98 -3.45 6.58
N TRP A 135 -2.13 -2.76 7.34
CA TRP A 135 -0.69 -2.69 7.08
C TRP A 135 0.03 -4.02 7.36
N GLN A 136 0.81 -4.50 6.38
CA GLN A 136 1.49 -5.79 6.42
C GLN A 136 2.93 -5.73 5.85
N PRO A 137 3.97 -5.58 6.69
CA PRO A 137 5.36 -5.64 6.24
C PRO A 137 5.82 -7.07 6.03
N PHE A 138 6.73 -7.28 5.08
CA PHE A 138 7.32 -8.59 4.81
C PHE A 138 8.74 -8.66 5.38
N TRP A 139 8.81 -8.76 6.72
CA TRP A 139 10.08 -8.83 7.44
C TRP A 139 10.91 -10.07 7.09
N GLN A 140 12.16 -9.85 6.73
CA GLN A 140 13.10 -10.92 6.38
C GLN A 140 13.90 -11.43 7.58
N ASN A 141 14.20 -10.57 8.56
CA ASN A 141 15.00 -10.94 9.73
C ASN A 141 14.65 -10.18 11.01
N ALA A 142 15.29 -10.61 12.09
CA ALA A 142 15.25 -10.05 13.43
C ALA A 142 15.62 -8.56 13.51
N GLN A 143 16.25 -7.99 12.49
CA GLN A 143 16.60 -6.58 12.43
C GLN A 143 15.50 -5.76 11.73
N CYS A 144 14.34 -6.36 11.47
CA CYS A 144 13.23 -5.75 10.75
C CYS A 144 13.68 -5.26 9.36
N SER A 145 14.49 -6.07 8.68
CA SER A 145 14.88 -5.80 7.30
C SER A 145 13.74 -6.11 6.34
N LEU A 146 13.53 -5.23 5.36
CA LEU A 146 12.67 -5.44 4.19
C LEU A 146 13.46 -5.87 2.94
N SER A 147 14.79 -5.97 3.04
CA SER A 147 15.65 -6.39 1.93
C SER A 147 15.39 -7.85 1.55
N ASP A 148 15.33 -8.12 0.24
CA ASP A 148 15.06 -9.44 -0.32
C ASP A 148 13.86 -10.14 0.36
N SER A 149 12.79 -9.37 0.61
CA SER A 149 11.52 -9.78 1.22
C SER A 149 10.71 -10.68 0.27
N TRP A 150 9.47 -10.37 -0.10
CA TRP A 150 8.70 -11.24 -1.01
C TRP A 150 9.23 -11.08 -2.45
N ILE A 151 10.22 -11.92 -2.80
CA ILE A 151 11.04 -11.81 -4.01
C ILE A 151 10.17 -11.87 -5.27
N ILE A 152 10.46 -11.01 -6.24
CA ILE A 152 9.87 -11.00 -7.59
C ILE A 152 10.83 -11.64 -8.59
N ALA A 153 12.04 -11.08 -8.72
CA ALA A 153 13.08 -11.51 -9.66
C ALA A 153 14.44 -10.91 -9.27
N PRO A 154 15.57 -11.37 -9.83
CA PRO A 154 16.89 -10.80 -9.60
C PRO A 154 16.94 -9.31 -9.95
N LYS A 155 17.63 -8.51 -9.14
CA LYS A 155 17.77 -7.06 -9.35
C LYS A 155 18.39 -6.74 -10.70
N ASN A 156 19.51 -7.41 -10.98
CA ASN A 156 20.17 -7.38 -12.27
C ASN A 156 19.61 -8.54 -13.08
N LEU A 157 19.03 -8.26 -14.25
CA LEU A 157 18.50 -9.31 -15.11
C LEU A 157 19.69 -9.90 -15.88
N PRO A 158 20.15 -11.13 -15.58
CA PRO A 158 21.22 -11.74 -16.35
C PRO A 158 20.84 -11.78 -17.84
N THR A 159 21.80 -11.62 -18.74
CA THR A 159 21.59 -11.80 -20.18
C THR A 159 22.18 -13.14 -20.60
N PRO A 160 21.39 -14.08 -21.15
CA PRO A 160 19.94 -14.00 -21.40
C PRO A 160 19.11 -14.13 -20.11
N PHE A 161 18.04 -13.35 -20.00
CA PHE A 161 17.12 -13.45 -18.86
C PHE A 161 16.12 -14.56 -19.13
N GLY A 162 15.96 -15.47 -18.18
CA GLY A 162 15.12 -16.65 -18.33
C GLY A 162 14.42 -17.02 -17.03
N GLN A 163 14.30 -18.32 -16.80
CA GLN A 163 13.66 -18.85 -15.59
C GLN A 163 14.61 -18.87 -14.39
N GLY A 164 14.05 -18.73 -13.20
CA GLY A 164 14.76 -18.91 -11.94
C GLY A 164 13.83 -19.06 -10.76
N GLN A 165 14.41 -19.27 -9.58
CA GLN A 165 13.66 -19.34 -8.33
C GLN A 165 14.51 -18.89 -7.15
N ALA A 166 13.86 -18.37 -6.12
CA ALA A 166 14.45 -18.05 -4.83
C ALA A 166 13.40 -18.22 -3.74
N SER A 167 13.86 -18.47 -2.52
CA SER A 167 12.98 -18.53 -1.36
C SER A 167 13.30 -17.38 -0.42
N SER A 168 12.25 -16.78 0.14
CA SER A 168 12.32 -15.78 1.18
C SER A 168 11.62 -16.32 2.42
N THR A 169 12.30 -16.33 3.57
CA THR A 169 11.64 -16.59 4.85
C THR A 169 10.96 -15.31 5.31
N LEU A 170 9.70 -15.13 4.90
CA LEU A 170 8.87 -14.05 5.39
C LEU A 170 8.42 -14.46 6.79
N THR A 171 8.99 -13.83 7.82
CA THR A 171 8.72 -14.28 9.19
C THR A 171 7.61 -13.43 9.78
N ALA A 172 6.54 -14.10 10.21
CA ALA A 172 5.40 -13.49 10.87
C ALA A 172 5.71 -12.79 12.22
N SER A 173 6.84 -13.10 12.86
CA SER A 173 7.02 -12.81 14.28
C SER A 173 8.48 -12.79 14.71
N PHE A 174 9.22 -11.75 14.29
CA PHE A 174 10.33 -11.29 15.13
C PHE A 174 9.73 -10.48 16.28
N PRO A 175 9.89 -10.88 17.56
CA PRO A 175 9.25 -10.20 18.69
C PRO A 175 9.51 -8.69 18.75
N GLN A 176 10.66 -8.26 18.24
CA GLN A 176 11.13 -6.88 18.17
C GLN A 176 10.62 -6.09 16.95
N CYS A 177 10.03 -6.77 15.96
CA CYS A 177 9.42 -6.13 14.81
C CYS A 177 7.90 -6.03 15.03
N PRO A 178 7.26 -4.94 14.58
CA PRO A 178 5.80 -4.86 14.62
C PRO A 178 5.21 -6.05 13.83
N THR A 179 4.20 -6.71 14.41
CA THR A 179 3.87 -8.11 14.11
C THR A 179 2.80 -8.28 13.05
N VAL A 180 2.93 -9.36 12.27
CA VAL A 180 1.96 -9.82 11.27
C VAL A 180 1.89 -11.34 11.31
N ASP A 181 0.87 -11.95 11.93
CA ASP A 181 0.91 -13.38 12.33
C ASP A 181 0.80 -14.43 11.21
N ARG A 182 1.04 -14.13 9.94
CA ARG A 182 0.64 -15.08 8.87
C ARG A 182 1.62 -15.36 7.75
N PHE A 183 2.85 -14.84 7.83
CA PHE A 183 3.83 -15.13 6.79
C PHE A 183 4.69 -16.35 7.14
N SER A 184 4.89 -17.17 6.11
CA SER A 184 5.73 -18.36 6.16
C SER A 184 6.83 -18.23 5.10
N THR A 185 7.68 -19.25 4.98
CA THR A 185 8.64 -19.27 3.87
C THR A 185 7.87 -19.28 2.55
N SER A 186 8.10 -18.27 1.72
CA SER A 186 7.53 -18.19 0.38
C SER A 186 8.61 -18.56 -0.64
N LEU A 187 8.31 -19.55 -1.46
CA LEU A 187 9.06 -19.81 -2.69
C LEU A 187 8.53 -18.89 -3.79
N THR A 188 9.44 -18.20 -4.46
CA THR A 188 9.16 -17.50 -5.71
C THR A 188 9.81 -18.24 -6.87
N ARG A 189 9.08 -18.44 -7.95
CA ARG A 189 9.63 -18.75 -9.27
C ARG A 189 9.40 -17.58 -10.19
N TRP A 190 10.29 -17.34 -11.15
CA TRP A 190 10.08 -16.37 -12.21
C TRP A 190 10.48 -16.93 -13.56
N ASN A 191 9.92 -16.35 -14.61
CA ASN A 191 10.31 -16.61 -15.98
C ASN A 191 10.02 -15.39 -16.87
N SER A 192 10.75 -15.31 -17.98
CA SER A 192 10.50 -14.32 -19.04
C SER A 192 9.62 -14.92 -20.13
N TYR A 193 8.62 -14.15 -20.54
CA TYR A 193 7.70 -14.49 -21.62
C TYR A 193 7.75 -13.37 -22.65
N PRO A 194 8.52 -13.54 -23.74
CA PRO A 194 8.46 -12.59 -24.84
C PRO A 194 7.07 -12.66 -25.51
N ASP A 195 6.58 -11.52 -25.99
CA ASP A 195 5.34 -11.42 -26.77
C ASP A 195 4.09 -12.04 -26.08
N TYR A 196 3.97 -11.88 -24.76
CA TYR A 196 2.83 -12.39 -23.99
C TYR A 196 1.55 -11.62 -24.33
N LEU A 197 0.49 -12.35 -24.70
CA LEU A 197 -0.82 -11.77 -25.05
C LEU A 197 -1.65 -11.44 -23.80
N TYR A 198 -2.16 -10.22 -23.74
CA TYR A 198 -3.03 -9.71 -22.67
C TYR A 198 -4.49 -9.58 -23.11
N GLN A 199 -5.40 -9.37 -22.15
CA GLN A 199 -6.85 -9.24 -22.39
C GLN A 199 -7.18 -8.07 -23.35
N SER A 200 -6.40 -7.00 -23.31
CA SER A 200 -6.53 -5.85 -24.22
C SER A 200 -6.14 -6.14 -25.67
N GLY A 201 -5.60 -7.33 -25.97
CA GLY A 201 -5.06 -7.70 -27.28
C GLY A 201 -3.60 -7.28 -27.49
N LYS A 202 -3.01 -6.54 -26.54
CA LYS A 202 -1.59 -6.16 -26.57
C LYS A 202 -0.69 -7.38 -26.35
N ARG A 203 0.48 -7.35 -26.98
CA ARG A 203 1.54 -8.34 -26.78
C ARG A 203 2.78 -7.65 -26.25
N LEU A 204 3.27 -8.09 -25.10
CA LEU A 204 4.34 -7.41 -24.36
C LEU A 204 5.36 -8.41 -23.84
N ASP A 205 6.60 -7.97 -23.71
CA ASP A 205 7.63 -8.77 -23.04
C ASP A 205 7.41 -8.73 -21.53
N THR A 206 7.17 -9.89 -20.93
CA THR A 206 6.65 -10.01 -19.58
C THR A 206 7.58 -10.80 -18.68
N ILE A 207 7.82 -10.28 -17.48
CA ILE A 207 8.36 -11.07 -16.37
C ILE A 207 7.17 -11.58 -15.56
N LYS A 208 7.03 -12.90 -15.46
CA LYS A 208 5.99 -13.55 -14.66
C LYS A 208 6.63 -14.16 -13.42
N SER A 209 6.09 -13.81 -12.26
CA SER A 209 6.54 -14.28 -10.96
C SER A 209 5.42 -15.04 -10.25
N TRP A 210 5.69 -16.26 -9.79
CA TRP A 210 4.76 -17.11 -9.05
C TRP A 210 5.20 -17.23 -7.61
N HIS A 211 4.30 -16.88 -6.71
CA HIS A 211 4.52 -16.82 -5.29
C HIS A 211 3.67 -17.89 -4.61
N PHE A 212 4.34 -18.87 -4.03
CA PHE A 212 3.70 -19.98 -3.35
C PHE A 212 3.51 -19.60 -1.87
N SER A 213 2.33 -19.86 -1.29
CA SER A 213 2.01 -19.63 0.13
C SER A 213 2.93 -20.38 1.09
N GLN A 214 3.60 -21.43 0.58
CA GLN A 214 4.64 -22.21 1.25
C GLN A 214 5.76 -22.57 0.24
N ASN A 215 5.90 -23.86 -0.08
CA ASN A 215 6.76 -24.37 -1.14
C ASN A 215 5.91 -24.87 -2.32
N SER A 216 6.55 -25.18 -3.46
CA SER A 216 5.84 -25.59 -4.68
C SER A 216 5.08 -26.92 -4.59
N THR A 217 5.27 -27.72 -3.52
CA THR A 217 4.64 -29.02 -3.33
C THR A 217 3.46 -28.99 -2.36
N ASN A 218 3.43 -28.02 -1.43
CA ASN A 218 2.42 -27.94 -0.35
C ASN A 218 1.62 -26.63 -0.37
N SER A 219 1.76 -25.82 -1.43
CA SER A 219 1.00 -24.57 -1.57
C SER A 219 -0.48 -24.85 -1.79
N ASP A 220 -1.34 -24.30 -0.97
CA ASP A 220 -2.80 -24.30 -1.18
C ASP A 220 -3.28 -23.10 -2.00
N ALA A 221 -2.45 -22.06 -2.09
CA ALA A 221 -2.68 -20.85 -2.89
C ALA A 221 -1.40 -20.43 -3.63
N ILE A 222 -1.56 -19.81 -4.79
CA ILE A 222 -0.48 -19.18 -5.56
C ILE A 222 -0.95 -17.79 -5.97
N GLU A 223 -0.11 -16.79 -5.75
CA GLU A 223 -0.27 -15.49 -6.37
C GLU A 223 0.72 -15.33 -7.52
N VAL A 224 0.25 -14.76 -8.62
CA VAL A 224 1.06 -14.57 -9.82
C VAL A 224 1.05 -13.11 -10.19
N PHE A 225 2.24 -12.51 -10.26
CA PHE A 225 2.42 -11.14 -10.67
C PHE A 225 3.13 -11.09 -12.02
N MET A 226 2.64 -10.25 -12.92
CA MET A 226 3.27 -10.00 -14.22
C MET A 226 3.71 -8.56 -14.32
N TYR A 227 4.91 -8.36 -14.85
CA TYR A 227 5.54 -7.05 -14.97
C TYR A 227 5.96 -6.81 -16.42
N THR A 228 5.77 -5.59 -16.91
CA THR A 228 6.17 -5.15 -18.25
C THR A 228 6.93 -3.84 -18.17
N LYS A 229 7.76 -3.54 -19.17
CA LYS A 229 8.47 -2.26 -19.23
C LYS A 229 7.48 -1.10 -19.40
N GLU A 230 6.34 -1.32 -20.03
CA GLU A 230 5.36 -0.29 -20.35
C GLU A 230 4.51 0.08 -19.13
N TYR A 231 4.06 -0.91 -18.35
CA TYR A 231 3.02 -0.71 -17.34
C TYR A 231 3.45 -0.96 -15.90
N GLY A 232 4.69 -1.37 -15.64
CA GLY A 232 5.09 -1.78 -14.29
C GLY A 232 4.41 -3.10 -13.92
N LYS A 233 3.82 -3.21 -12.72
CA LYS A 233 2.94 -4.33 -12.36
C LYS A 233 1.70 -4.29 -13.26
N THR A 234 1.57 -5.28 -14.14
CA THR A 234 0.67 -5.25 -15.31
C THR A 234 -0.52 -6.20 -15.13
N LYS A 235 -0.32 -7.33 -14.45
CA LYS A 235 -1.39 -8.30 -14.18
C LYS A 235 -1.15 -8.99 -12.84
N TRP A 236 -2.24 -9.32 -12.16
CA TRP A 236 -2.25 -10.17 -10.98
C TRP A 236 -3.26 -11.30 -11.14
N GLU A 237 -2.92 -12.48 -10.65
CA GLU A 237 -3.78 -13.66 -10.64
C GLU A 237 -3.70 -14.32 -9.26
N ALA A 238 -4.86 -14.69 -8.70
CA ALA A 238 -4.98 -15.51 -7.51
C ALA A 238 -5.45 -16.91 -7.89
N TRP A 239 -4.74 -17.92 -7.42
CA TRP A 239 -4.98 -19.32 -7.72
C TRP A 239 -5.13 -20.12 -6.42
N GLN A 240 -6.06 -21.08 -6.40
CA GLN A 240 -6.24 -21.98 -5.25
C GLN A 240 -6.22 -23.44 -5.70
N ALA A 241 -5.65 -24.30 -4.86
CA ALA A 241 -5.54 -25.73 -5.13
C ALA A 241 -6.92 -26.39 -5.25
N SER A 242 -7.02 -27.45 -6.04
CA SER A 242 -8.25 -28.23 -6.23
C SER A 242 -8.80 -28.88 -4.95
N SER A 243 -7.98 -28.95 -3.88
CA SER A 243 -8.42 -29.37 -2.55
C SER A 243 -9.18 -28.28 -1.78
N VAL A 244 -9.08 -27.02 -2.19
CA VAL A 244 -9.71 -25.85 -1.56
C VAL A 244 -10.96 -25.43 -2.35
N VAL A 245 -10.87 -25.41 -3.68
CA VAL A 245 -11.96 -25.02 -4.57
C VAL A 245 -12.18 -26.06 -5.68
N SER A 246 -13.42 -26.19 -6.15
CA SER A 246 -13.82 -27.25 -7.09
C SER A 246 -13.65 -26.90 -8.57
N GLY A 247 -13.31 -25.65 -8.91
CA GLY A 247 -13.13 -25.21 -10.29
C GLY A 247 -12.77 -23.72 -10.40
N PRO A 248 -12.45 -23.23 -11.60
CA PRO A 248 -12.11 -21.83 -11.81
C PRO A 248 -13.33 -20.93 -11.59
N ASN A 249 -13.10 -19.74 -11.04
CA ASN A 249 -14.10 -18.69 -10.96
C ASN A 249 -14.40 -18.15 -12.38
N PRO A 250 -15.62 -18.32 -12.91
CA PRO A 250 -15.96 -17.88 -14.26
C PRO A 250 -15.77 -16.37 -14.47
N VAL A 251 -16.00 -15.57 -13.43
CA VAL A 251 -15.82 -14.11 -13.51
C VAL A 251 -14.34 -13.75 -13.67
N ALA A 252 -13.45 -14.43 -12.95
CA ALA A 252 -12.01 -14.21 -13.06
C ALA A 252 -11.49 -14.61 -14.45
N VAL A 253 -11.95 -15.76 -14.97
CA VAL A 253 -11.60 -16.23 -16.32
C VAL A 253 -12.13 -15.28 -17.39
N GLN A 254 -13.35 -14.78 -17.25
CA GLN A 254 -13.91 -13.82 -18.20
C GLN A 254 -13.16 -12.47 -18.17
N ARG A 255 -12.77 -12.01 -16.97
CA ARG A 255 -12.11 -10.71 -16.79
C ARG A 255 -10.71 -10.69 -17.40
N CYS A 256 -9.90 -11.71 -17.14
CA CYS A 256 -8.53 -11.77 -17.67
C CYS A 256 -7.93 -13.18 -17.79
N GLY A 257 -8.74 -14.14 -18.24
CA GLY A 257 -8.32 -15.51 -18.49
C GLY A 257 -7.40 -15.70 -19.70
N VAL A 258 -7.09 -14.64 -20.46
CA VAL A 258 -6.09 -14.72 -21.54
C VAL A 258 -4.73 -15.14 -20.96
N GLY A 259 -4.20 -16.24 -21.52
CA GLY A 259 -2.95 -16.87 -21.09
C GLY A 259 -3.06 -17.74 -19.82
N THR A 260 -4.26 -18.02 -19.31
CA THR A 260 -4.47 -18.83 -18.09
C THR A 260 -4.99 -20.25 -18.34
N ASN A 261 -5.05 -20.71 -19.60
CA ASN A 261 -5.60 -22.01 -19.98
C ASN A 261 -7.02 -22.24 -19.39
N ASN A 262 -7.91 -21.26 -19.59
CA ASN A 262 -9.26 -21.23 -19.04
C ASN A 262 -9.31 -21.35 -17.50
N GLY A 263 -8.32 -20.77 -16.82
CA GLY A 263 -8.25 -20.75 -15.36
C GLY A 263 -7.79 -22.07 -14.73
N VAL A 264 -7.08 -22.92 -15.46
CA VAL A 264 -6.53 -24.19 -14.96
C VAL A 264 -5.02 -24.24 -15.15
N ALA A 265 -4.29 -24.39 -14.04
CA ALA A 265 -2.83 -24.55 -14.05
C ALA A 265 -2.43 -25.79 -13.26
N ASN A 266 -1.35 -26.45 -13.68
CA ASN A 266 -0.76 -27.58 -12.95
C ASN A 266 0.64 -27.21 -12.49
N PHE A 267 0.90 -27.29 -11.18
CA PHE A 267 2.22 -27.14 -10.60
C PHE A 267 2.57 -28.42 -9.82
N GLY A 268 3.55 -29.16 -10.34
CA GLY A 268 3.83 -30.50 -9.84
C GLY A 268 2.60 -31.41 -10.02
N ASN A 269 2.16 -32.04 -8.93
CA ASN A 269 1.00 -32.94 -8.92
C ASN A 269 -0.30 -32.23 -8.49
N THR A 270 -0.25 -30.92 -8.27
CA THR A 270 -1.41 -30.15 -7.79
C THR A 270 -2.01 -29.35 -8.94
N THR A 271 -3.32 -29.52 -9.14
CA THR A 271 -4.13 -28.66 -10.01
C THR A 271 -4.58 -27.44 -9.23
N TYR A 272 -4.44 -26.27 -9.84
CA TYR A 272 -4.90 -24.99 -9.30
C TYR A 272 -5.94 -24.38 -10.22
N TYR A 273 -6.89 -23.70 -9.60
CA TYR A 273 -7.97 -22.99 -10.26
C TYR A 273 -7.87 -21.50 -10.01
N LEU A 274 -8.06 -20.71 -11.07
CA LEU A 274 -8.06 -19.25 -11.00
C LEU A 274 -9.28 -18.77 -10.23
N VAL A 275 -9.08 -18.10 -9.10
CA VAL A 275 -10.17 -17.60 -8.23
C VAL A 275 -10.37 -16.10 -8.36
N ASP A 276 -9.33 -15.35 -8.69
CA ASP A 276 -9.40 -13.93 -9.02
C ASP A 276 -8.30 -13.55 -10.03
N CYS A 277 -8.52 -12.46 -10.76
CA CYS A 277 -7.61 -12.02 -11.80
C CYS A 277 -7.85 -10.53 -12.09
N HIS A 278 -6.79 -9.76 -12.31
CA HIS A 278 -6.84 -8.38 -12.75
C HIS A 278 -5.76 -8.10 -13.81
N ASP A 279 -6.14 -7.61 -15.00
CA ASP A 279 -5.24 -7.31 -16.13
C ASP A 279 -5.28 -5.81 -16.45
N TRP A 280 -4.32 -5.06 -15.92
CA TRP A 280 -4.28 -3.60 -16.01
C TRP A 280 -3.61 -3.10 -17.31
N THR A 281 -3.87 -3.77 -18.43
CA THR A 281 -3.38 -3.32 -19.76
C THR A 281 -4.33 -2.37 -20.48
N PHE A 282 -5.53 -2.12 -19.96
CA PHE A 282 -6.35 -0.99 -20.42
C PHE A 282 -5.88 0.29 -19.73
N ILE A 283 -5.90 1.40 -20.46
CA ILE A 283 -5.56 2.71 -19.90
C ILE A 283 -6.64 3.73 -20.22
N PHE A 284 -6.74 4.76 -19.39
CA PHE A 284 -7.54 5.94 -19.70
C PHE A 284 -6.77 7.21 -19.27
N PRO A 285 -6.94 8.33 -20.00
CA PRO A 285 -6.30 9.59 -19.63
C PRO A 285 -6.72 10.06 -18.25
N ALA A 286 -5.77 10.58 -17.47
CA ALA A 286 -6.07 11.32 -16.25
C ALA A 286 -6.52 12.74 -16.64
N GLU A 287 -7.59 13.24 -16.01
CA GLU A 287 -8.14 14.56 -16.32
C GLU A 287 -7.21 15.70 -15.84
N ASN A 288 -7.34 16.88 -16.46
CA ASN A 288 -6.81 18.16 -15.96
C ASN A 288 -5.30 18.21 -15.61
N GLY A 289 -4.45 17.49 -16.36
CA GLY A 289 -2.99 17.54 -16.18
C GLY A 289 -2.40 16.45 -15.28
N GLY A 290 -3.20 15.43 -14.95
CA GLY A 290 -2.73 14.21 -14.30
C GLY A 290 -2.98 14.17 -12.79
N TRP A 291 -2.93 12.97 -12.22
CA TRP A 291 -3.10 12.75 -10.78
C TRP A 291 -1.76 12.80 -10.04
N ASN A 292 -1.71 13.47 -8.88
CA ASN A 292 -0.49 13.59 -8.09
C ASN A 292 -0.32 12.36 -7.16
N PRO A 293 0.69 11.49 -7.39
CA PRO A 293 0.87 10.29 -6.57
C PRO A 293 1.20 10.59 -5.10
N ALA A 294 1.72 11.77 -4.77
CA ALA A 294 1.99 12.18 -3.38
C ALA A 294 0.71 12.32 -2.55
N GLN A 295 -0.47 12.38 -3.18
CA GLN A 295 -1.74 12.38 -2.47
C GLN A 295 -2.09 11.02 -1.90
N PHE A 296 -1.54 9.93 -2.44
CA PHE A 296 -1.80 8.58 -1.93
C PHE A 296 -1.03 8.32 -0.65
N HIS A 297 -1.73 7.83 0.37
CA HIS A 297 -1.10 7.47 1.63
C HIS A 297 -0.25 6.20 1.47
N ILE A 298 1.02 6.34 1.83
CA ILE A 298 1.96 5.23 2.02
C ILE A 298 2.40 5.27 3.48
N ASP A 299 2.45 4.10 4.10
CA ASP A 299 2.90 4.00 5.48
C ASP A 299 4.34 4.54 5.61
N PRO A 300 4.60 5.47 6.53
CA PRO A 300 5.92 6.09 6.70
C PRO A 300 7.04 5.11 6.97
N LEU A 301 6.76 3.87 7.40
CA LEU A 301 7.80 2.86 7.51
C LEU A 301 8.48 2.54 6.17
N TYR A 302 7.76 2.66 5.06
CA TYR A 302 8.26 2.25 3.75
C TYR A 302 9.07 3.34 3.04
N ASN A 303 8.80 4.61 3.35
CA ASN A 303 9.41 5.76 2.70
C ASN A 303 10.04 6.77 3.67
N SER A 304 9.90 6.61 4.98
CA SER A 304 10.38 7.57 5.97
C SER A 304 10.65 6.91 7.33
N VAL A 305 10.51 7.66 8.42
CA VAL A 305 10.62 7.21 9.81
C VAL A 305 9.44 7.78 10.60
N ASN A 306 8.66 6.91 11.22
CA ASN A 306 7.59 7.35 12.11
C ASN A 306 8.15 7.71 13.49
N LEU A 307 7.93 8.95 13.92
CA LEU A 307 8.37 9.50 15.21
C LEU A 307 7.43 9.10 16.37
N LEU A 308 6.24 8.60 16.04
CA LEU A 308 5.34 7.98 17.01
C LEU A 308 5.72 6.50 17.23
N LYS A 309 5.23 5.92 18.32
CA LYS A 309 5.41 4.52 18.71
C LYS A 309 4.06 3.84 18.89
N ASN A 310 4.05 2.51 18.73
CA ASN A 310 2.86 1.68 18.87
C ASN A 310 1.66 2.21 18.06
N THR A 311 1.92 2.58 16.80
CA THR A 311 0.95 3.26 15.93
C THR A 311 -0.03 2.30 15.26
N HIS A 312 0.42 1.07 15.01
CA HIS A 312 -0.38 -0.06 14.52
C HIS A 312 -1.03 -0.88 15.65
N MET A 313 -0.96 -0.37 16.89
CA MET A 313 -1.52 -0.99 18.10
C MET A 313 -1.16 -2.48 18.20
N GLN A 314 0.11 -2.75 18.50
CA GLN A 314 0.62 -4.12 18.62
C GLN A 314 0.11 -4.75 19.92
N CYS A 315 -0.50 -5.94 19.83
CA CYS A 315 -0.86 -6.70 21.01
C CYS A 315 0.33 -7.52 21.50
N THR A 316 0.72 -7.39 22.78
CA THR A 316 1.75 -8.20 23.42
C THR A 316 1.24 -8.90 24.68
N ASP A 317 1.78 -10.08 24.98
CA ASP A 317 1.59 -10.77 26.26
C ASP A 317 2.50 -10.20 27.38
N ALA A 318 2.38 -10.76 28.59
CA ALA A 318 3.16 -10.33 29.75
C ALA A 318 4.69 -10.50 29.61
N GLY A 319 5.16 -11.31 28.66
CA GLY A 319 6.57 -11.47 28.33
C GLY A 319 7.02 -10.59 27.16
N GLY A 320 6.19 -9.64 26.71
CA GLY A 320 6.49 -8.77 25.56
C GLY A 320 6.40 -9.49 24.21
N ARG A 321 5.89 -10.72 24.16
CA ARG A 321 5.72 -11.44 22.89
C ARG A 321 4.45 -10.95 22.21
N ALA A 322 4.56 -10.64 20.92
CA ALA A 322 3.41 -10.26 20.13
C ALA A 322 2.35 -11.37 20.05
N ARG A 323 1.08 -10.97 19.96
CA ARG A 323 -0.08 -11.85 19.91
C ARG A 323 -1.07 -11.36 18.86
N PRO A 324 -1.80 -12.28 18.20
CA PRO A 324 -2.92 -11.89 17.35
C PRO A 324 -4.01 -11.20 18.17
N CYS A 325 -4.55 -10.11 17.63
CA CYS A 325 -5.76 -9.49 18.17
C CYS A 325 -6.92 -10.50 18.14
N GLY A 326 -7.71 -10.58 19.22
CA GLY A 326 -8.94 -11.38 19.24
C GLY A 326 -8.80 -12.84 19.69
N THR A 327 -7.63 -13.30 20.13
CA THR A 327 -7.52 -14.62 20.78
C THR A 327 -8.02 -14.51 22.23
N SER A 328 -9.29 -14.85 22.47
CA SER A 328 -9.94 -14.82 23.78
C SER A 328 -9.14 -15.65 24.80
N GLY A 329 -8.42 -14.99 25.72
CA GLY A 329 -7.69 -15.65 26.80
C GLY A 329 -6.42 -14.94 27.25
N ASN A 330 -5.78 -14.14 26.39
CA ASN A 330 -4.61 -13.34 26.76
C ASN A 330 -4.94 -11.85 26.66
N THR A 331 -4.91 -11.14 27.79
CA THR A 331 -5.12 -9.70 27.85
C THR A 331 -4.02 -9.00 27.02
N CYS A 332 -4.36 -8.39 25.88
CA CYS A 332 -3.49 -7.40 25.22
C CYS A 332 -3.28 -6.24 26.20
N ARG A 333 -2.04 -5.93 26.57
CA ARG A 333 -1.77 -5.06 27.73
C ARG A 333 -1.26 -3.66 27.45
N THR A 334 -0.83 -3.31 26.24
CA THR A 334 -0.08 -2.05 26.04
C THR A 334 -0.70 -1.13 24.99
N ILE A 335 -1.41 -0.11 25.48
CA ILE A 335 -1.80 1.10 24.72
C ILE A 335 -0.67 2.14 24.78
N ALA A 336 0.28 1.98 25.70
CA ALA A 336 1.42 2.88 25.82
C ALA A 336 2.20 2.99 24.48
N PRO A 337 2.74 4.17 24.13
CA PRO A 337 2.78 5.40 24.94
C PRO A 337 1.63 6.39 24.66
N TRP A 338 0.51 5.93 24.11
CA TRP A 338 -0.67 6.79 23.95
C TRP A 338 -1.22 7.23 25.30
N ASN A 339 -1.77 8.44 25.34
CA ASN A 339 -2.38 9.07 26.51
C ASN A 339 -3.74 9.66 26.13
N ARG A 340 -4.51 10.05 27.13
CA ARG A 340 -5.78 10.78 26.97
C ARG A 340 -5.81 12.05 27.81
N LEU A 341 -6.50 13.08 27.33
CA LEU A 341 -6.87 14.27 28.09
C LEU A 341 -8.37 14.29 28.30
N GLY A 342 -8.78 14.67 29.52
CA GLY A 342 -10.19 14.72 29.93
C GLY A 342 -10.80 13.35 30.26
N ASP A 343 -12.12 13.33 30.41
CA ASP A 343 -12.91 12.15 30.79
C ASP A 343 -13.29 11.30 29.58
N LEU A 344 -12.27 10.83 28.87
CA LEU A 344 -12.45 10.05 27.64
C LEU A 344 -12.45 8.56 27.96
N ASN A 345 -13.52 7.86 27.58
CA ASN A 345 -13.51 6.40 27.54
C ASN A 345 -12.55 5.99 26.44
N TRP A 346 -11.65 5.06 26.74
CA TRP A 346 -10.83 4.43 25.73
C TRP A 346 -10.62 2.98 26.08
N ALA A 347 -10.49 2.17 25.04
CA ALA A 347 -10.24 0.77 25.17
C ALA A 347 -9.42 0.31 23.98
N TYR A 348 -8.72 -0.79 24.18
CA TYR A 348 -8.13 -1.50 23.09
C TYR A 348 -9.20 -2.33 22.39
N ASN A 349 -9.47 -2.08 21.10
CA ASN A 349 -10.41 -2.93 20.39
C ASN A 349 -9.75 -4.24 20.00
N GLN A 350 -10.50 -5.31 20.19
CA GLN A 350 -10.21 -6.65 19.68
C GLN A 350 -11.20 -7.03 18.56
N THR A 351 -11.87 -6.04 17.92
CA THR A 351 -13.02 -6.29 17.05
C THR A 351 -12.76 -7.40 16.02
N PRO A 352 -13.66 -8.39 15.90
CA PRO A 352 -13.65 -9.39 14.82
C PRO A 352 -13.87 -8.80 13.41
N GLN A 353 -14.14 -7.49 13.34
CA GLN A 353 -14.35 -6.69 12.13
C GLN A 353 -13.22 -5.66 11.90
N ALA A 354 -12.16 -5.68 12.72
CA ALA A 354 -10.86 -5.29 12.22
C ALA A 354 -10.59 -6.17 10.99
N PRO A 355 -9.97 -5.61 9.93
CA PRO A 355 -9.69 -6.32 8.69
C PRO A 355 -9.41 -7.81 8.97
N ARG A 356 -10.28 -8.68 8.45
CA ARG A 356 -10.24 -10.13 8.68
C ARG A 356 -8.80 -10.59 8.50
N GLN A 357 -8.15 -10.97 9.61
CA GLN A 357 -6.87 -11.67 9.67
C GLN A 357 -5.60 -10.82 9.87
N SER A 358 -5.69 -9.50 10.02
CA SER A 358 -4.56 -8.71 10.50
C SER A 358 -4.34 -8.87 12.00
N SER A 359 -3.10 -8.96 12.45
CA SER A 359 -2.72 -8.85 13.87
C SER A 359 -2.64 -7.40 14.36
N ASN A 360 -3.11 -6.43 13.56
CA ASN A 360 -3.14 -5.02 13.94
C ASN A 360 -4.41 -4.78 14.74
N CYS A 361 -4.25 -4.21 15.93
CA CYS A 361 -5.39 -3.86 16.74
C CYS A 361 -5.71 -2.37 16.54
N SER A 362 -6.60 -1.83 17.34
CA SER A 362 -6.97 -0.42 17.23
C SER A 362 -7.26 0.18 18.61
N LEU A 363 -7.12 1.50 18.70
CA LEU A 363 -7.53 2.25 19.88
C LEU A 363 -8.96 2.75 19.67
N LEU A 364 -9.88 2.29 20.52
CA LEU A 364 -11.21 2.87 20.65
C LEU A 364 -11.19 4.02 21.61
N PHE A 365 -11.95 5.04 21.30
CA PHE A 365 -12.20 6.13 22.20
C PHE A 365 -13.57 6.77 21.97
N SER A 366 -14.19 7.20 23.05
CA SER A 366 -15.47 7.90 23.04
C SER A 366 -15.54 8.84 24.21
N ILE A 367 -16.39 9.86 24.10
CA ILE A 367 -16.65 10.77 25.21
C ILE A 367 -18.06 10.49 25.75
N PRO A 368 -18.20 10.32 27.07
CA PRO A 368 -19.50 10.08 27.69
C PRO A 368 -20.35 11.36 27.75
N THR A 369 -19.72 12.53 27.80
CA THR A 369 -20.40 13.84 27.85
C THR A 369 -19.59 14.92 27.13
N GLN A 370 -20.29 15.90 26.55
CA GLN A 370 -19.87 17.12 25.81
C GLN A 370 -18.40 17.23 25.29
N PRO A 371 -18.18 17.51 23.98
CA PRO A 371 -16.90 17.39 23.27
C PRO A 371 -15.79 18.41 23.55
N SER A 372 -15.89 19.25 24.58
CA SER A 372 -14.86 20.30 24.74
C SER A 372 -13.55 19.76 25.33
N GLY A 373 -12.52 19.64 24.48
CA GLY A 373 -11.11 19.50 24.89
C GLY A 373 -10.66 18.08 25.26
N GLN A 374 -11.48 17.07 25.03
CA GLN A 374 -11.10 15.67 25.26
C GLN A 374 -10.40 15.10 24.05
N SER A 375 -9.30 14.37 24.28
CA SER A 375 -8.46 13.89 23.20
C SER A 375 -7.68 12.63 23.57
N VAL A 376 -7.22 11.93 22.53
CA VAL A 376 -6.12 10.96 22.64
C VAL A 376 -4.89 11.57 21.99
N TYR A 377 -3.72 11.38 22.59
CA TYR A 377 -2.49 11.99 22.11
C TYR A 377 -1.25 11.14 22.36
N GLN A 378 -0.19 11.47 21.63
CA GLN A 378 1.16 10.97 21.86
C GLN A 378 2.17 12.06 21.55
N ASP A 379 3.14 12.24 22.45
CA ASP A 379 4.31 13.07 22.19
C ASP A 379 5.38 12.24 21.46
N THR A 380 5.99 12.81 20.42
CA THR A 380 7.13 12.19 19.72
C THR A 380 8.27 11.91 20.69
N GLN A 381 8.95 10.77 20.52
CA GLN A 381 10.09 10.40 21.34
C GLN A 381 11.41 10.62 20.58
N GLY A 382 12.41 11.17 21.27
CA GLY A 382 13.75 11.38 20.71
C GLY A 382 13.94 12.75 20.05
N ALA A 383 15.12 12.94 19.43
CA ALA A 383 15.47 14.19 18.76
C ALA A 383 14.69 14.35 17.46
N LEU A 384 14.16 15.55 17.22
CA LEU A 384 13.48 15.88 15.98
C LEU A 384 14.49 16.08 14.83
N PRO A 385 14.28 15.43 13.66
CA PRO A 385 15.11 15.66 12.48
C PRO A 385 15.18 17.15 12.09
N VAL A 386 16.37 17.62 11.69
CA VAL A 386 16.64 19.03 11.34
C VAL A 386 16.34 19.27 9.85
N GLY A 387 15.74 20.42 9.53
CA GLY A 387 15.63 20.91 8.14
C GLY A 387 14.49 20.29 7.31
N SER A 388 13.45 19.74 7.94
CA SER A 388 12.44 18.94 7.25
C SER A 388 11.05 19.57 7.27
N ASN A 389 10.35 19.41 6.15
CA ASN A 389 8.90 19.36 6.15
C ASN A 389 8.46 18.03 6.77
N PHE A 390 7.31 18.04 7.42
CA PHE A 390 6.75 16.87 8.08
C PHE A 390 5.32 16.65 7.62
N THR A 391 4.92 15.40 7.63
CA THR A 391 3.54 14.98 7.47
C THR A 391 3.08 14.29 8.75
N TYR A 392 1.79 14.41 9.05
CA TYR A 392 1.14 13.72 10.16
C TYR A 392 -0.23 13.22 9.73
N GLY A 393 -0.71 12.19 10.40
CA GLY A 393 -2.04 11.67 10.10
C GLY A 393 -2.38 10.39 10.84
N VAL A 394 -3.52 9.82 10.50
CA VAL A 394 -4.09 8.62 11.14
C VAL A 394 -5.16 7.97 10.26
N ALA A 395 -5.30 6.65 10.38
CA ALA A 395 -6.49 5.93 9.95
C ALA A 395 -7.57 6.01 11.04
N LEU A 396 -8.68 6.69 10.76
CA LEU A 396 -9.77 6.91 11.72
C LEU A 396 -11.11 6.45 11.15
N ARG A 397 -11.95 5.81 11.99
CA ARG A 397 -13.35 5.49 11.69
C ARG A 397 -14.26 5.72 12.88
N ALA A 398 -15.57 5.78 12.62
CA ALA A 398 -16.64 5.73 13.59
C ALA A 398 -17.45 4.43 13.36
N PRO A 399 -17.05 3.30 13.95
CA PRO A 399 -17.52 1.97 13.52
C PRO A 399 -19.04 1.77 13.69
N LEU A 400 -19.65 2.46 14.64
CA LEU A 400 -21.09 2.39 14.95
C LEU A 400 -21.92 3.47 14.23
N SER A 401 -21.33 4.26 13.31
CA SER A 401 -22.07 5.29 12.58
C SER A 401 -23.22 4.69 11.76
N THR A 402 -24.44 5.21 11.94
CA THR A 402 -25.64 4.86 11.15
C THR A 402 -26.07 5.98 10.18
N GLY A 403 -25.27 7.03 10.05
CA GLY A 403 -25.51 8.23 9.23
C GLY A 403 -25.21 9.51 10.03
N GLY A 404 -25.10 10.65 9.34
CA GLY A 404 -24.75 11.93 9.96
C GLY A 404 -23.25 12.25 9.91
N THR A 405 -22.84 13.31 10.61
CA THR A 405 -21.44 13.74 10.73
C THR A 405 -20.85 13.28 12.06
N HIS A 406 -19.64 12.74 12.03
CA HIS A 406 -18.85 12.33 13.19
C HIS A 406 -17.56 13.16 13.22
N PRO A 407 -17.67 14.45 13.60
CA PRO A 407 -16.54 15.36 13.56
C PRO A 407 -15.46 14.95 14.56
N ALA A 408 -14.22 15.00 14.10
CA ALA A 408 -13.03 14.99 14.94
C ALA A 408 -12.02 16.01 14.40
N THR A 409 -10.99 16.32 15.17
CA THR A 409 -9.88 17.16 14.71
C THR A 409 -8.58 16.43 14.93
N VAL A 410 -7.83 16.18 13.85
CA VAL A 410 -6.48 15.60 13.90
C VAL A 410 -5.49 16.76 13.92
N ALA A 411 -4.67 16.86 14.96
CA ALA A 411 -3.79 17.99 15.21
C ALA A 411 -2.36 17.56 15.50
N ILE A 412 -1.44 18.46 15.18
CA ILE A 412 -0.03 18.39 15.57
C ILE A 412 0.36 19.70 16.25
N HIS A 413 0.86 19.61 17.48
CA HIS A 413 1.39 20.75 18.23
C HIS A 413 2.91 20.69 18.24
N GLN A 414 3.55 21.81 17.92
CA GLN A 414 5.00 21.96 18.07
C GLN A 414 5.29 22.57 19.42
N ILE A 415 6.03 21.86 20.28
CA ILE A 415 6.21 22.23 21.68
C ILE A 415 7.70 22.44 21.95
N ASP A 416 8.05 23.55 22.60
CA ASP A 416 9.43 23.84 23.01
C ASP A 416 9.87 23.05 24.25
N ALA A 417 11.13 23.26 24.66
CA ALA A 417 11.71 22.57 25.82
C ALA A 417 11.06 22.98 27.16
N SER A 418 10.38 24.13 27.22
CA SER A 418 9.66 24.60 28.42
C SER A 418 8.25 24.03 28.52
N GLY A 419 7.75 23.39 27.44
CA GLY A 419 6.39 22.86 27.35
C GLY A 419 5.40 23.82 26.70
N THR A 420 5.84 24.96 26.18
CA THR A 420 4.98 25.93 25.48
C THR A 420 4.70 25.47 24.06
N VAL A 421 3.43 25.52 23.66
CA VAL A 421 3.00 25.30 22.27
C VAL A 421 3.42 26.50 21.43
N LEU A 422 4.32 26.26 20.48
CA LEU A 422 4.83 27.24 19.53
C LEU A 422 3.89 27.42 18.34
N SER A 423 3.29 26.33 17.87
CA SER A 423 2.34 26.32 16.75
C SER A 423 1.49 25.06 16.77
N THR A 424 0.32 25.15 16.13
CA THR A 424 -0.61 24.03 15.94
C THR A 424 -1.03 23.99 14.48
N HIS A 425 -1.00 22.80 13.88
CA HIS A 425 -1.64 22.53 12.59
C HIS A 425 -2.72 21.48 12.82
N SER A 426 -3.86 21.63 12.16
CA SER A 426 -4.96 20.70 12.32
C SER A 426 -5.76 20.50 11.04
N VAL A 427 -6.40 19.34 10.95
CA VAL A 427 -7.36 18.99 9.92
C VAL A 427 -8.65 18.60 10.63
N ASN A 428 -9.74 19.26 10.26
CA ASN A 428 -11.07 18.85 10.68
C ASN A 428 -11.52 17.69 9.81
N VAL A 429 -12.00 16.64 10.45
CA VAL A 429 -12.32 15.37 9.80
C VAL A 429 -13.74 14.97 10.13
N ASP A 430 -14.36 14.25 9.20
CA ASP A 430 -15.65 13.61 9.40
C ASP A 430 -15.46 12.09 9.28
N ALA A 431 -15.34 11.43 10.43
CA ALA A 431 -15.11 10.00 10.51
C ALA A 431 -16.33 9.25 9.96
N GLN A 432 -16.09 8.10 9.33
CA GLN A 432 -17.15 7.29 8.73
C GLN A 432 -17.07 5.86 9.25
N LYS A 433 -18.05 5.04 8.88
CA LYS A 433 -18.08 3.61 9.26
C LYS A 433 -16.81 2.84 8.88
N ARG A 434 -16.18 3.19 7.76
CA ARG A 434 -14.92 2.60 7.29
C ARG A 434 -13.75 3.50 7.67
N TYR A 435 -12.58 2.89 7.84
CA TYR A 435 -11.34 3.64 7.98
C TYR A 435 -11.18 4.62 6.84
N ARG A 436 -10.82 5.85 7.20
CA ARG A 436 -10.34 6.87 6.28
C ARG A 436 -9.02 7.38 6.82
N ILE A 437 -8.11 7.65 5.91
CA ILE A 437 -6.87 8.30 6.24
C ILE A 437 -7.11 9.81 6.26
N PHE A 438 -6.66 10.46 7.32
CA PHE A 438 -6.66 11.91 7.44
C PHE A 438 -5.23 12.37 7.68
N LYS A 439 -4.77 13.34 6.90
CA LYS A 439 -3.38 13.80 6.94
C LYS A 439 -3.26 15.31 6.78
N GLY A 440 -2.18 15.86 7.31
CA GLY A 440 -1.75 17.23 7.09
C GLY A 440 -0.23 17.33 7.03
N ASP A 441 0.25 18.50 6.58
CA ASP A 441 1.67 18.79 6.47
C ASP A 441 2.02 20.03 7.28
N PHE A 442 3.25 20.10 7.77
CA PHE A 442 3.76 21.25 8.54
C PHE A 442 5.28 21.41 8.39
N ILE A 443 5.73 22.63 8.62
CA ILE A 443 7.16 22.96 8.67
C ILE A 443 7.57 23.00 10.14
N ARG A 444 8.69 22.34 10.48
CA ARG A 444 9.22 22.36 11.84
C ARG A 444 9.65 23.77 12.24
N ASN A 445 9.16 24.23 13.38
CA ASN A 445 9.66 25.39 14.10
C ASN A 445 11.05 25.05 14.69
N PRO A 446 12.09 25.86 14.45
CA PRO A 446 13.44 25.61 14.96
C PRO A 446 13.53 25.43 16.49
N ALA A 447 12.64 26.08 17.25
CA ALA A 447 12.59 25.97 18.71
C ALA A 447 11.80 24.74 19.21
N ALA A 448 11.16 23.98 18.32
CA ALA A 448 10.43 22.78 18.71
C ALA A 448 11.40 21.72 19.25
N ALA A 449 11.10 21.25 20.46
CA ALA A 449 11.78 20.15 21.13
C ALA A 449 11.04 18.82 20.96
N ARG A 450 9.71 18.86 20.78
CA ARG A 450 8.86 17.70 20.50
C ARG A 450 7.63 18.09 19.70
N PHE A 451 6.99 17.11 19.07
CA PHE A 451 5.66 17.26 18.51
C PHE A 451 4.64 16.45 19.33
N ARG A 452 3.44 16.99 19.51
CA ARG A 452 2.30 16.25 20.06
C ARG A 452 1.30 15.97 18.96
N PHE A 453 1.15 14.70 18.60
CA PHE A 453 0.06 14.26 17.74
C PHE A 453 -1.18 14.04 18.61
N GLU A 454 -2.31 14.62 18.23
CA GLU A 454 -3.51 14.66 19.06
C GLU A 454 -4.78 14.55 18.21
N ILE A 455 -5.76 13.78 18.69
CA ILE A 455 -7.08 13.66 18.07
C ILE A 455 -8.13 14.12 19.06
N TYR A 456 -8.78 15.23 18.75
CA TYR A 456 -9.91 15.75 19.50
C TYR A 456 -11.21 15.13 19.03
N VAL A 457 -12.04 14.72 19.98
CA VAL A 457 -13.36 14.15 19.71
C VAL A 457 -14.37 15.30 19.56
N GLY A 458 -15.06 15.39 18.42
CA GLY A 458 -15.99 16.48 18.14
C GLY A 458 -17.47 16.16 18.34
N ALA A 459 -17.83 14.91 18.68
CA ALA A 459 -19.22 14.50 18.93
C ALA A 459 -19.34 13.60 20.16
N ASP A 460 -20.33 13.88 21.00
CA ASP A 460 -20.69 13.03 22.13
C ASP A 460 -21.40 11.76 21.68
N ASN A 461 -21.38 10.73 22.53
CA ASN A 461 -21.98 9.42 22.26
C ASN A 461 -21.53 8.75 20.95
N THR A 462 -20.39 9.19 20.41
CA THR A 462 -19.77 8.65 19.21
C THR A 462 -18.51 7.89 19.61
N GLU A 463 -18.46 6.62 19.22
CA GLU A 463 -17.25 5.82 19.32
C GLU A 463 -16.40 6.04 18.07
N TYR A 464 -15.13 6.36 18.30
CA TYR A 464 -14.09 6.46 17.29
C TYR A 464 -13.10 5.32 17.47
N GLU A 465 -12.49 4.93 16.36
CA GLU A 465 -11.47 3.89 16.33
C GLU A 465 -10.32 4.34 15.44
N MET A 466 -9.09 4.23 15.95
CA MET A 466 -7.88 4.59 15.21
C MET A 466 -6.82 3.50 15.16
N THR A 467 -6.03 3.55 14.09
CA THR A 467 -4.76 2.84 13.89
C THR A 467 -3.88 3.66 12.94
N ASP A 468 -2.66 3.20 12.69
CA ASP A 468 -1.77 3.69 11.64
C ASP A 468 -1.56 5.22 11.76
N ALA A 469 -1.35 5.70 12.98
CA ALA A 469 -1.04 7.11 13.20
C ALA A 469 0.44 7.40 12.88
N TRP A 470 0.75 8.61 12.41
CA TRP A 470 2.13 8.97 12.15
C TRP A 470 2.44 10.45 12.36
N VAL A 471 3.73 10.68 12.60
CA VAL A 471 4.42 11.94 12.38
C VAL A 471 5.76 11.58 11.74
N ALA A 472 6.02 12.03 10.53
CA ALA A 472 7.20 11.62 9.77
C ALA A 472 7.76 12.78 8.94
N PRO A 473 9.09 12.88 8.79
CA PRO A 473 9.67 13.80 7.83
C PRO A 473 9.25 13.40 6.42
N THR A 474 8.98 14.38 5.56
CA THR A 474 8.76 14.10 4.14
C THR A 474 10.11 13.90 3.44
N PRO A 475 10.28 12.87 2.60
CA PRO A 475 11.49 12.62 1.82
C PRO A 475 11.94 13.78 0.93
#